data_AF-A0A1Q7BYV5-F1
#
_entry.id   AF-A0A1Q7BYV5-F1
#
_cell.length_a   1.000
_cell.length_b   1.000
_cell.length_c   1.000
_cell.angle_alpha   90.00
_cell.angle_beta   90.00
_cell.angle_gamma   90.00
#
_symmetry.space_group_name_H-M   'P 1'
#
loop_
_entity.id
_entity.type
_entity.pdbx_description
1 polymer ?
#
loop_
_entity_poly.entity_id
_entity_poly.type
_entity_poly.pdbx_seq_one_letter_code
_entity_poly.pdbx_strand_id
1 'polypeptide(L)'
;MLERALDITSASPQQDLDELAARVRAADQGVAHAAANLIEYALAAGDALLSAKEKVGHGAWLSWLRSECDISEDRAERYMRIARGRAVLEAASSAHMRNLSLTGALTLIKEQEPRSRTYAIHREGKLGADTIAKIRATSLDSAAEMDELIMLNRGVALGELTSPVKQLVALAAAGEAVSAVAYTKNGAAFRHEEATLANSGTIALQDADAEVSAAARKAAYVAEEQQHVEKRADKSASRNKSSAARYDTEPDSASKTTPTPLEHFETQCSVLRSENGELRAALASKLAGVSNERLVGELKRRLPARKHQPAIETIARALDAPGQHNGPTLDLEADPITDNEMTKH
;
A
#
# COMPACT_ATOMS: atom_id res chain seq x y z
N MET A 1 74.37 -7.05 -23.79
CA MET A 1 73.36 -7.38 -22.77
C MET A 1 72.02 -6.88 -23.29
N LEU A 2 71.43 -7.69 -24.16
CA LEU A 2 70.24 -7.39 -24.95
C LEU A 2 68.97 -7.48 -24.10
N GLU A 3 68.09 -6.52 -24.36
CA GLU A 3 66.63 -6.67 -24.42
C GLU A 3 65.93 -7.30 -23.22
N ARG A 4 65.62 -6.43 -22.25
CA ARG A 4 64.45 -6.60 -21.39
C ARG A 4 63.23 -6.18 -22.21
N ALA A 5 62.80 -7.04 -23.12
CA ALA A 5 61.59 -6.86 -23.90
C ALA A 5 60.40 -6.76 -22.94
N LEU A 6 59.68 -5.65 -23.04
CA LEU A 6 58.38 -5.44 -22.43
C LEU A 6 57.43 -6.47 -23.05
N ASP A 7 57.07 -7.50 -22.29
CA ASP A 7 55.87 -8.30 -22.52
C ASP A 7 54.65 -7.39 -22.39
N ILE A 8 54.37 -6.63 -23.45
CA ILE A 8 53.03 -6.14 -23.73
C ILE A 8 52.34 -7.31 -24.42
N THR A 9 51.97 -8.30 -23.62
CA THR A 9 51.06 -9.36 -24.03
C THR A 9 49.74 -8.67 -24.38
N SER A 10 49.52 -8.42 -25.66
CA SER A 10 48.22 -8.03 -26.20
C SER A 10 47.24 -9.13 -25.86
N ALA A 11 46.40 -8.88 -24.84
CA ALA A 11 45.31 -9.76 -24.46
C ALA A 11 44.51 -10.10 -25.73
N SER A 12 44.38 -11.39 -26.02
CA SER A 12 43.70 -11.83 -27.24
C SER A 12 42.23 -11.41 -27.19
N PRO A 13 41.57 -11.14 -28.34
CA PRO A 13 40.15 -10.78 -28.39
C PRO A 13 39.23 -11.74 -27.61
N GLN A 14 39.64 -13.00 -27.49
CA GLN A 14 38.95 -14.01 -26.71
C GLN A 14 39.00 -13.76 -25.19
N GLN A 15 40.14 -13.28 -24.67
CA GLN A 15 40.30 -12.94 -23.25
C GLN A 15 39.43 -11.74 -22.87
N ASP A 16 39.32 -10.75 -23.77
CA ASP A 16 38.43 -9.60 -23.59
C ASP A 16 36.94 -10.03 -23.58
N LEU A 17 36.55 -10.94 -24.48
CA LEU A 17 35.20 -11.53 -24.46
C LEU A 17 34.91 -12.34 -23.20
N ASP A 18 35.89 -13.10 -22.70
CA ASP A 18 35.74 -13.88 -21.46
C ASP A 18 35.61 -12.97 -20.22
N GLU A 19 36.36 -11.88 -20.16
CA GLU A 19 36.26 -10.86 -19.11
C GLU A 19 34.90 -10.13 -19.16
N LEU A 20 34.44 -9.76 -20.35
CA LEU A 20 33.11 -9.19 -20.53
C LEU A 20 32.01 -10.18 -20.14
N ALA A 21 32.13 -11.46 -20.51
CA ALA A 21 31.18 -12.50 -20.13
C ALA A 21 31.17 -12.75 -18.61
N ALA A 22 32.32 -12.64 -17.93
CA ALA A 22 32.39 -12.70 -16.47
C ALA A 22 31.68 -11.51 -15.81
N ARG A 23 31.90 -10.29 -16.34
CA ARG A 23 31.22 -9.07 -15.85
C ARG A 23 29.71 -9.12 -16.05
N VAL A 24 29.24 -9.60 -17.20
CA VAL A 24 27.81 -9.78 -17.48
C VAL A 24 27.19 -10.79 -16.53
N ARG A 25 27.82 -11.96 -16.32
CA ARG A 25 27.32 -12.97 -15.37
C ARG A 25 27.28 -12.44 -13.93
N ALA A 26 28.30 -11.70 -13.51
CA ALA A 26 28.31 -11.09 -12.18
C ALA A 26 27.20 -10.04 -12.00
N ALA A 27 26.98 -9.20 -13.02
CA ALA A 27 25.90 -8.21 -13.01
C ALA A 27 24.51 -8.87 -13.00
N ASP A 28 24.31 -9.90 -13.82
CA ASP A 28 23.05 -10.66 -13.89
C ASP A 28 22.72 -11.35 -12.56
N GLN A 29 23.72 -12.00 -11.94
CA GLN A 29 23.59 -12.58 -10.60
C GLN A 29 23.24 -11.52 -9.55
N GLY A 30 23.85 -10.33 -9.64
CA GLY A 30 23.53 -9.20 -8.75
C GLY A 30 22.08 -8.73 -8.90
N VAL A 31 21.59 -8.60 -10.15
CA VAL A 31 20.20 -8.24 -10.43
C VAL A 31 19.23 -9.30 -9.92
N ALA A 32 19.51 -10.58 -10.18
CA ALA A 32 18.68 -11.68 -9.70
C ALA A 32 18.61 -11.72 -8.17
N HIS A 33 19.73 -11.50 -7.49
CA HIS A 33 19.78 -11.44 -6.03
C HIS A 33 19.00 -10.23 -5.46
N ALA A 34 19.12 -9.06 -6.07
CA ALA A 34 18.37 -7.88 -5.66
C ALA A 34 16.85 -8.08 -5.87
N ALA A 35 16.45 -8.67 -6.99
CA ALA A 35 15.05 -8.96 -7.30
C ALA A 35 14.46 -9.99 -6.32
N ALA A 36 15.18 -11.08 -6.04
CA ALA A 36 14.74 -12.14 -5.15
C ALA A 36 14.43 -11.63 -3.73
N ASN A 37 15.22 -10.68 -3.23
CA ASN A 37 15.09 -10.14 -1.88
C ASN A 37 14.23 -8.88 -1.80
N LEU A 38 13.79 -8.32 -2.93
CA LEU A 38 13.06 -7.04 -2.99
C LEU A 38 11.81 -7.05 -2.10
N ILE A 39 11.02 -8.12 -2.19
CA ILE A 39 9.79 -8.26 -1.40
C ILE A 39 10.09 -8.46 0.08
N GLU A 40 11.15 -9.19 0.42
CA GLU A 40 11.56 -9.39 1.81
C GLU A 40 11.97 -8.07 2.48
N TYR A 41 12.75 -7.25 1.78
CA TYR A 41 13.10 -5.90 2.26
C TYR A 41 11.88 -4.99 2.35
N ALA A 42 10.95 -5.06 1.39
CA ALA A 42 9.72 -4.28 1.43
C ALA A 42 8.81 -4.68 2.61
N LEU A 43 8.72 -5.97 2.91
CA LEU A 43 8.02 -6.50 4.06
C LEU A 43 8.65 -6.02 5.37
N ALA A 44 9.98 -6.15 5.52
CA ALA A 44 10.69 -5.70 6.71
C ALA A 44 10.56 -4.18 6.93
N ALA A 45 10.68 -3.38 5.87
CA ALA A 45 10.46 -1.94 5.92
C ALA A 45 9.00 -1.61 6.31
N GLY A 46 8.03 -2.34 5.75
CA GLY A 46 6.62 -2.18 6.09
C GLY A 46 6.33 -2.51 7.56
N ASP A 47 6.89 -3.59 8.09
CA ASP A 47 6.75 -3.99 9.50
C ASP A 47 7.33 -2.94 10.45
N ALA A 48 8.51 -2.39 10.11
CA ALA A 48 9.13 -1.30 10.86
C ALA A 48 8.29 -0.02 10.81
N LEU A 49 7.74 0.33 9.64
CA LEU A 49 6.88 1.51 9.48
C LEU A 49 5.55 1.37 10.23
N LEU A 50 4.92 0.19 10.23
CA LEU A 50 3.72 -0.07 11.02
C LEU A 50 4.00 0.10 12.51
N SER A 51 5.11 -0.49 12.99
CA SER A 51 5.56 -0.37 14.38
C SER A 51 5.88 1.07 14.77
N ALA A 52 6.46 1.86 13.87
CA ALA A 52 6.72 3.28 14.09
C ALA A 52 5.43 4.10 14.12
N LYS A 53 4.48 3.81 13.23
CA LYS A 53 3.20 4.53 13.14
C LYS A 53 2.37 4.37 14.41
N GLU A 54 2.40 3.19 15.03
CA GLU A 54 1.79 2.94 16.33
C GLU A 54 2.40 3.79 17.45
N LYS A 55 3.71 4.02 17.43
CA LYS A 55 4.43 4.80 18.46
C LYS A 55 4.29 6.31 18.31
N VAL A 56 4.32 6.80 17.06
CA VAL A 56 4.28 8.24 16.77
C VAL A 56 2.87 8.82 16.97
N GLY A 57 1.83 8.00 16.78
CA GLY A 57 0.44 8.44 16.92
C GLY A 57 -0.07 9.24 15.71
N HIS A 58 -1.36 9.58 15.75
CA HIS A 58 -2.02 10.31 14.67
C HIS A 58 -1.61 11.79 14.68
N GLY A 59 -1.30 12.34 13.49
CA GLY A 59 -0.93 13.76 13.30
C GLY A 59 0.56 14.05 13.16
N ALA A 60 1.43 13.32 13.87
CA ALA A 60 2.90 13.52 13.80
C ALA A 60 3.61 12.63 12.75
N TRP A 61 2.89 11.68 12.15
CA TRP A 61 3.44 10.65 11.26
C TRP A 61 4.23 11.22 10.06
N LEU A 62 3.66 12.18 9.34
CA LEU A 62 4.28 12.71 8.12
C LEU A 62 5.56 13.50 8.40
N SER A 63 5.57 14.24 9.51
CA SER A 63 6.75 14.99 9.96
C SER A 63 7.89 14.04 10.33
N TRP A 64 7.57 12.98 11.09
CA TRP A 64 8.54 11.95 11.47
C TRP A 64 9.09 11.19 10.25
N LEU A 65 8.22 10.84 9.30
CA LEU A 65 8.63 10.11 8.09
C LEU A 65 9.65 10.90 7.25
N ARG A 66 9.45 12.21 7.16
CA ARG A 66 10.35 13.13 6.44
C ARG A 66 11.66 13.36 7.17
N SER A 67 11.64 13.46 8.51
CA SER A 67 12.86 13.71 9.28
C SER A 67 13.74 12.48 9.41
N GLU A 68 13.16 11.30 9.68
CA GLU A 68 13.93 10.13 10.08
C GLU A 68 14.22 9.14 8.93
N CYS A 69 13.33 9.03 7.95
CA CYS A 69 13.39 7.92 6.98
C CYS A 69 13.76 8.36 5.55
N ASP A 70 13.68 9.66 5.21
CA ASP A 70 13.93 10.19 3.86
C ASP A 70 13.14 9.41 2.76
N ILE A 71 11.90 9.03 3.09
CA ILE A 71 10.99 8.32 2.18
C ILE A 71 9.70 9.11 1.98
N SER A 72 9.16 9.07 0.76
CA SER A 72 7.86 9.65 0.47
C SER A 72 6.75 8.87 1.18
N GLU A 73 5.65 9.56 1.48
CA GLU A 73 4.45 8.96 2.05
C GLU A 73 3.91 7.83 1.18
N ASP A 74 3.81 8.03 -0.14
CA ASP A 74 3.35 7.00 -1.07
C ASP A 74 4.24 5.74 -1.01
N ARG A 75 5.56 5.91 -0.90
CA ARG A 75 6.48 4.78 -0.78
C ARG A 75 6.30 4.05 0.55
N ALA A 76 6.16 4.79 1.64
CA ALA A 76 5.90 4.21 2.96
C ALA A 76 4.57 3.43 2.98
N GLU A 77 3.52 3.99 2.41
CA GLU A 77 2.20 3.35 2.34
C GLU A 77 2.23 2.07 1.51
N ARG A 78 2.96 2.05 0.39
CA ARG A 78 3.16 0.81 -0.39
C ARG A 78 3.82 -0.30 0.43
N TYR A 79 4.89 0.02 1.18
CA TYR A 79 5.55 -0.97 2.04
C TYR A 79 4.64 -1.46 3.18
N MET A 80 3.94 -0.55 3.85
CA MET A 80 2.96 -0.92 4.88
C MET A 80 1.83 -1.79 4.32
N ARG A 81 1.35 -1.51 3.10
CA ARG A 81 0.33 -2.33 2.44
C ARG A 81 0.85 -3.73 2.09
N ILE A 82 2.09 -3.83 1.63
CA ILE A 82 2.76 -5.12 1.37
C ILE A 82 2.88 -5.91 2.68
N ALA A 83 3.30 -5.29 3.79
CA ALA A 83 3.38 -5.92 5.11
C ALA A 83 2.01 -6.42 5.62
N ARG A 84 0.96 -5.60 5.50
CA ARG A 84 -0.41 -6.04 5.85
C ARG A 84 -0.90 -7.23 5.01
N GLY A 85 -0.48 -7.30 3.75
CA GLY A 85 -0.81 -8.37 2.81
C GLY A 85 0.08 -9.62 2.90
N ARG A 86 0.98 -9.72 3.89
CA ARG A 86 1.96 -10.83 4.02
C ARG A 86 1.34 -12.22 3.87
N ALA A 87 0.23 -12.49 4.54
CA ALA A 87 -0.44 -13.80 4.48
C ALA A 87 -0.89 -14.18 3.05
N VAL A 88 -1.28 -13.18 2.26
CA VAL A 88 -1.69 -13.38 0.86
C VAL A 88 -0.48 -13.71 -0.02
N LEU A 89 0.65 -13.01 0.21
CA LEU A 89 1.89 -13.24 -0.54
C LEU A 89 2.49 -14.61 -0.21
N GLU A 90 2.48 -15.01 1.07
CA GLU A 90 2.96 -16.32 1.51
C GLU A 90 2.11 -17.47 0.96
N ALA A 91 0.79 -17.27 0.85
CA ALA A 91 -0.12 -18.23 0.23
C ALA A 91 0.10 -18.41 -1.28
N ALA A 92 0.67 -17.42 -1.97
CA ALA A 92 0.96 -17.46 -3.41
C ALA A 92 2.23 -18.24 -3.79
N SER A 93 2.88 -18.92 -2.84
CA SER A 93 4.16 -19.67 -2.95
C SER A 93 5.42 -18.79 -2.92
N SER A 94 6.44 -19.24 -2.17
CA SER A 94 7.72 -18.51 -1.99
C SER A 94 8.53 -18.38 -3.27
N ALA A 95 8.38 -19.30 -4.22
CA ALA A 95 9.01 -19.20 -5.54
C ALA A 95 8.40 -18.07 -6.37
N HIS A 96 7.10 -17.76 -6.18
CA HIS A 96 6.43 -16.66 -6.86
C HIS A 96 6.83 -15.31 -6.26
N MET A 97 7.00 -15.24 -4.93
CA MET A 97 7.46 -14.02 -4.24
C MET A 97 8.83 -13.52 -4.71
N ARG A 98 9.78 -14.43 -5.00
CA ARG A 98 11.14 -14.06 -5.47
C ARG A 98 11.17 -13.40 -6.85
N ASN A 99 10.14 -13.64 -7.66
CA ASN A 99 10.04 -13.09 -9.02
C ASN A 99 9.06 -11.90 -9.08
N LEU A 100 8.51 -11.47 -7.95
CA LEU A 100 7.50 -10.45 -7.90
C LEU A 100 8.12 -9.05 -7.80
N SER A 101 7.67 -8.15 -8.67
CA SER A 101 7.93 -6.72 -8.49
C SER A 101 7.05 -6.14 -7.37
N LEU A 102 7.41 -4.98 -6.83
CA LEU A 102 6.58 -4.27 -5.84
C LEU A 102 5.16 -4.04 -6.36
N THR A 103 5.01 -3.66 -7.62
CA THR A 103 3.71 -3.44 -8.26
C THR A 103 2.95 -4.76 -8.43
N GLY A 104 3.64 -5.85 -8.79
CA GLY A 104 3.07 -7.19 -8.86
C GLY A 104 2.52 -7.66 -7.51
N ALA A 105 3.28 -7.46 -6.43
CA ALA A 105 2.85 -7.77 -5.07
C ALA A 105 1.61 -7.00 -4.65
N LEU A 106 1.57 -5.69 -4.92
CA LEU A 106 0.40 -4.85 -4.63
C LEU A 106 -0.84 -5.27 -5.43
N THR A 107 -0.64 -5.71 -6.67
CA THR A 107 -1.73 -6.18 -7.53
C THR A 107 -2.30 -7.50 -7.02
N LEU A 108 -1.45 -8.43 -6.62
CA LEU A 108 -1.86 -9.72 -6.05
C LEU A 108 -2.62 -9.54 -4.73
N ILE A 109 -2.17 -8.62 -3.87
CA ILE A 109 -2.90 -8.23 -2.65
C ILE A 109 -4.27 -7.66 -3.02
N LYS A 110 -4.35 -6.75 -3.99
CA LYS A 110 -5.60 -6.13 -4.43
C LYS A 110 -6.60 -7.14 -5.01
N GLU A 111 -6.14 -8.14 -5.76
CA GLU A 111 -7.02 -9.16 -6.37
C GLU A 111 -7.59 -10.14 -5.33
N GLN A 112 -6.83 -10.40 -4.26
CA GLN A 112 -7.22 -11.30 -3.17
C GLN A 112 -8.00 -10.61 -2.05
N GLU A 113 -7.99 -9.27 -1.98
CA GLU A 113 -8.97 -8.53 -1.20
C GLU A 113 -10.37 -8.87 -1.77
N PRO A 114 -11.30 -9.46 -0.99
CA PRO A 114 -12.64 -9.71 -1.50
C PRO A 114 -13.20 -8.38 -2.00
N ARG A 115 -13.68 -8.36 -3.26
CA ARG A 115 -14.02 -7.14 -4.03
C ARG A 115 -14.97 -6.15 -3.32
N SER A 116 -15.57 -6.52 -2.19
CA SER A 116 -15.60 -5.67 -1.00
C SER A 116 -16.01 -6.56 0.17
N ARG A 117 -15.20 -6.64 1.23
CA ARG A 117 -15.64 -7.26 2.50
C ARG A 117 -16.97 -6.67 3.00
N THR A 118 -17.23 -5.40 2.66
CA THR A 118 -18.51 -4.70 2.90
C THR A 118 -19.68 -5.33 2.15
N TYR A 119 -19.49 -5.74 0.89
CA TYR A 119 -20.55 -6.38 0.10
C TYR A 119 -20.82 -7.82 0.58
N ALA A 120 -19.80 -8.54 1.06
CA ALA A 120 -20.00 -9.85 1.69
C ALA A 120 -20.85 -9.75 2.97
N ILE A 121 -20.56 -8.78 3.85
CA ILE A 121 -21.35 -8.51 5.06
C ILE A 121 -22.79 -8.10 4.69
N HIS A 122 -22.98 -7.29 3.65
CA HIS A 122 -24.31 -6.90 3.20
C HIS A 122 -25.12 -8.09 2.68
N ARG A 123 -24.51 -8.96 1.87
CA ARG A 123 -25.13 -10.21 1.36
C ARG A 123 -25.53 -11.14 2.49
N GLU A 124 -24.62 -11.38 3.42
CA GLU A 124 -24.89 -12.21 4.59
C GLU A 124 -25.99 -11.60 5.49
N GLY A 125 -26.01 -10.28 5.64
CA GLY A 125 -27.07 -9.59 6.38
C GLY A 125 -28.45 -9.75 5.74
N LYS A 126 -28.55 -9.60 4.41
CA LYS A 126 -29.82 -9.62 3.66
C LYS A 126 -30.34 -11.02 3.38
N LEU A 127 -29.47 -11.98 3.07
CA LEU A 127 -29.86 -13.37 2.74
C LEU A 127 -29.75 -14.33 3.94
N GLY A 128 -28.97 -13.97 4.96
CA GLY A 128 -28.67 -14.82 6.11
C GLY A 128 -27.48 -15.75 5.87
N ALA A 129 -26.68 -15.98 6.91
CA ALA A 129 -25.47 -16.82 6.87
C ALA A 129 -25.77 -18.25 6.41
N ASP A 130 -26.86 -18.84 6.89
CA ASP A 130 -27.28 -20.21 6.53
C ASP A 130 -27.61 -20.34 5.03
N THR A 131 -28.21 -19.30 4.46
CA THR A 131 -28.54 -19.26 3.02
C THR A 131 -27.27 -19.15 2.19
N ILE A 132 -26.35 -18.26 2.57
CA ILE A 132 -25.05 -18.12 1.91
C ILE A 132 -24.26 -19.44 1.97
N ALA A 133 -24.30 -20.14 3.09
CA ALA A 133 -23.66 -21.45 3.23
C ALA A 133 -24.27 -22.50 2.28
N LYS A 134 -25.60 -22.49 2.09
CA LYS A 134 -26.31 -23.42 1.20
C LYS A 134 -26.06 -23.19 -0.29
N ILE A 135 -25.88 -21.93 -0.70
CA ILE A 135 -25.65 -21.59 -2.11
C ILE A 135 -24.17 -21.63 -2.50
N ARG A 136 -23.27 -21.84 -1.54
CA ARG A 136 -21.83 -21.89 -1.80
C ARG A 136 -21.50 -23.06 -2.75
N ALA A 137 -20.63 -22.81 -3.72
CA ALA A 137 -20.27 -23.75 -4.78
C ALA A 137 -21.45 -24.24 -5.65
N THR A 138 -22.58 -23.53 -5.66
CA THR A 138 -23.71 -23.78 -6.58
C THR A 138 -23.72 -22.77 -7.74
N SER A 139 -24.68 -22.89 -8.65
CA SER A 139 -24.88 -21.90 -9.73
C SER A 139 -25.20 -20.49 -9.21
N LEU A 140 -25.65 -20.35 -7.96
CA LEU A 140 -25.97 -19.07 -7.31
C LEU A 140 -24.78 -18.46 -6.53
N ASP A 141 -23.60 -19.10 -6.52
CA ASP A 141 -22.41 -18.62 -5.79
C ASP A 141 -21.64 -17.49 -6.50
N SER A 142 -22.17 -16.99 -7.62
CA SER A 142 -21.55 -15.85 -8.30
C SER A 142 -22.04 -14.51 -7.73
N ALA A 143 -21.17 -13.49 -7.79
CA ALA A 143 -21.50 -12.16 -7.30
C ALA A 143 -22.78 -11.57 -7.93
N ALA A 144 -22.96 -11.73 -9.24
CA ALA A 144 -24.13 -11.22 -9.95
C ALA A 144 -25.42 -11.93 -9.55
N GLU A 145 -25.36 -13.25 -9.33
CA GLU A 145 -26.51 -14.04 -8.89
C GLU A 145 -26.90 -13.68 -7.45
N MET A 146 -25.94 -13.52 -6.55
CA MET A 146 -26.22 -13.08 -5.17
C MET A 146 -26.84 -11.68 -5.10
N ASP A 147 -26.36 -10.74 -5.92
CA ASP A 147 -26.91 -9.38 -5.96
C ASP A 147 -28.35 -9.40 -6.49
N GLU A 148 -28.66 -10.26 -7.46
CA GLU A 148 -30.03 -10.44 -7.94
C GLU A 148 -30.94 -11.14 -6.92
N LEU A 149 -30.41 -12.09 -6.14
CA LEU A 149 -31.14 -12.67 -5.01
C LEU A 149 -31.48 -11.61 -3.96
N ILE A 150 -30.57 -10.66 -3.69
CA ILE A 150 -30.87 -9.52 -2.82
C ILE A 150 -32.00 -8.66 -3.41
N MET A 151 -31.98 -8.41 -4.73
CA MET A 151 -33.07 -7.69 -5.42
C MET A 151 -34.41 -8.39 -5.24
N LEU A 152 -34.43 -9.72 -5.42
CA LEU A 152 -35.63 -10.55 -5.24
C LEU A 152 -36.07 -10.69 -3.77
N ASN A 153 -35.18 -10.38 -2.83
CA ASN A 153 -35.45 -10.45 -1.39
C ASN A 153 -35.82 -9.10 -0.76
N ARG A 154 -36.10 -8.07 -1.57
CA ARG A 154 -36.50 -6.73 -1.09
C ARG A 154 -37.85 -6.77 -0.35
N GLY A 155 -38.01 -5.91 0.65
CA GLY A 155 -39.25 -5.78 1.43
C GLY A 155 -39.47 -6.86 2.50
N VAL A 156 -38.46 -7.69 2.80
CA VAL A 156 -38.52 -8.70 3.87
C VAL A 156 -37.48 -8.40 4.93
N ALA A 157 -37.75 -8.77 6.18
CA ALA A 157 -36.84 -8.60 7.30
C ALA A 157 -35.48 -9.31 7.06
N LEU A 158 -34.43 -8.77 7.67
CA LEU A 158 -33.06 -9.32 7.56
C LEU A 158 -33.03 -10.80 7.99
N GLY A 159 -32.61 -11.68 7.07
CA GLY A 159 -32.51 -13.12 7.30
C GLY A 159 -33.76 -13.93 6.96
N GLU A 160 -34.87 -13.27 6.64
CA GLU A 160 -36.03 -13.91 6.02
C GLU A 160 -35.94 -13.86 4.49
N LEU A 161 -36.51 -14.87 3.84
CA LEU A 161 -36.45 -15.03 2.39
C LEU A 161 -37.85 -14.97 1.75
N THR A 162 -37.99 -14.21 0.65
CA THR A 162 -39.17 -14.24 -0.21
C THR A 162 -39.38 -15.63 -0.82
N SER A 163 -40.63 -15.95 -1.20
CA SER A 163 -40.96 -17.24 -1.80
C SER A 163 -40.12 -17.58 -3.06
N PRO A 164 -39.88 -16.63 -3.99
CA PRO A 164 -39.01 -16.88 -5.15
C PRO A 164 -37.56 -17.22 -4.76
N VAL A 165 -37.00 -16.51 -3.77
CA VAL A 165 -35.62 -16.74 -3.30
C VAL A 165 -35.51 -18.10 -2.60
N LYS A 166 -36.49 -18.49 -1.78
CA LYS A 166 -36.54 -19.82 -1.16
C LYS A 166 -36.52 -20.94 -2.20
N GLN A 167 -37.30 -20.80 -3.27
CA GLN A 167 -37.36 -21.78 -4.35
C GLN A 167 -36.02 -21.89 -5.09
N LEU A 168 -35.43 -20.77 -5.50
CA LEU A 168 -34.15 -20.76 -6.19
C LEU A 168 -33.02 -21.37 -5.34
N VAL A 169 -32.96 -21.01 -4.06
CA VAL A 169 -31.97 -21.57 -3.12
C VAL A 169 -32.17 -23.08 -2.95
N ALA A 170 -33.41 -23.56 -2.84
CA ALA A 170 -33.69 -24.99 -2.70
C ALA A 170 -33.29 -25.79 -3.96
N LEU A 171 -33.58 -25.27 -5.15
CA LEU A 171 -33.20 -25.91 -6.41
C LEU A 171 -31.68 -25.91 -6.61
N ALA A 172 -31.00 -24.80 -6.31
CA ALA A 172 -29.54 -24.74 -6.34
C ALA A 172 -28.89 -25.71 -5.36
N ALA A 173 -29.43 -25.81 -4.14
CA ALA A 173 -28.96 -26.75 -3.12
C ALA A 173 -29.21 -28.22 -3.51
N ALA A 174 -30.22 -28.49 -4.35
CA ALA A 174 -30.46 -29.80 -4.95
C ALA A 174 -29.53 -30.12 -6.13
N GLY A 175 -28.64 -29.19 -6.52
CA GLY A 175 -27.68 -29.34 -7.61
C GLY A 175 -28.22 -28.94 -8.99
N GLU A 176 -29.40 -28.31 -9.06
CA GLU A 176 -29.93 -27.81 -10.31
C GLU A 176 -29.26 -26.49 -10.72
N ALA A 177 -29.01 -26.33 -12.03
CA ALA A 177 -28.46 -25.10 -12.58
C ALA A 177 -29.57 -24.03 -12.70
N VAL A 178 -29.74 -23.23 -11.66
CA VAL A 178 -30.69 -22.11 -11.63
C VAL A 178 -29.98 -20.76 -11.64
N SER A 179 -30.65 -19.73 -12.16
CA SER A 179 -30.15 -18.36 -12.24
C SER A 179 -31.22 -17.38 -11.80
N ALA A 180 -30.91 -16.59 -10.78
CA ALA A 180 -31.71 -15.46 -10.32
C ALA A 180 -31.76 -14.35 -11.38
N VAL A 181 -30.64 -14.11 -12.07
CA VAL A 181 -30.56 -13.13 -13.17
C VAL A 181 -31.49 -13.53 -14.34
N ALA A 182 -31.54 -14.80 -14.70
CA ALA A 182 -32.47 -15.28 -15.72
C ALA A 182 -33.93 -15.18 -15.23
N TYR A 183 -34.18 -15.49 -13.96
CA TYR A 183 -35.50 -15.42 -13.35
C TYR A 183 -36.10 -14.00 -13.43
N THR A 184 -35.32 -12.96 -13.13
CA THR A 184 -35.78 -11.56 -13.21
C THR A 184 -35.93 -11.07 -14.64
N LYS A 185 -34.98 -11.40 -15.53
CA LYS A 185 -35.04 -11.04 -16.95
C LYS A 185 -36.23 -11.66 -17.69
N ASN A 186 -36.70 -12.83 -17.26
CA ASN A 186 -37.88 -13.49 -17.82
C ASN A 186 -39.21 -12.92 -17.30
N GLY A 187 -39.17 -11.80 -16.56
CA GLY A 187 -40.36 -11.12 -16.02
C GLY A 187 -41.12 -11.95 -14.98
N ALA A 188 -40.53 -13.03 -14.46
CA ALA A 188 -41.16 -13.87 -13.44
C ALA A 188 -41.27 -13.13 -12.09
N ALA A 189 -40.33 -12.22 -11.80
CA ALA A 189 -40.35 -11.36 -10.62
C ALA A 189 -41.58 -10.43 -10.53
N PHE A 190 -42.24 -10.13 -11.66
CA PHE A 190 -43.42 -9.25 -11.72
C PHE A 190 -44.74 -10.00 -11.92
N ARG A 191 -44.74 -11.35 -11.89
CA ARG A 191 -45.91 -12.19 -12.14
C ARG A 191 -46.56 -12.72 -10.84
N HIS A 192 -46.59 -11.92 -9.77
CA HIS A 192 -47.38 -12.23 -8.58
C HIS A 192 -48.61 -11.32 -8.48
N GLU A 193 -49.74 -11.97 -8.17
CA GLU A 193 -51.09 -11.42 -7.99
C GLU A 193 -51.13 -10.24 -6.99
N GLU A 194 -51.89 -9.20 -7.35
CA GLU A 194 -52.33 -8.06 -6.52
C GLU A 194 -51.26 -7.30 -5.69
N ALA A 195 -50.23 -6.76 -6.35
CA ALA A 195 -49.45 -5.65 -5.78
C ALA A 195 -50.23 -4.32 -5.92
N THR A 196 -51.05 -3.98 -4.92
CA THR A 196 -51.64 -2.64 -4.83
C THR A 196 -50.55 -1.59 -4.59
N LEU A 197 -50.71 -0.39 -5.16
CA LEU A 197 -49.79 0.75 -5.06
C LEU A 197 -49.42 1.15 -3.61
N ALA A 198 -50.09 0.61 -2.59
CA ALA A 198 -49.78 0.79 -1.18
C ALA A 198 -48.44 0.15 -0.75
N ASN A 199 -47.96 -0.90 -1.44
CA ASN A 199 -46.79 -1.66 -0.99
C ASN A 199 -45.43 -1.03 -1.33
N SER A 200 -45.36 -0.14 -2.33
CA SER A 200 -44.08 0.48 -2.74
C SER A 200 -43.50 1.39 -1.65
N GLY A 201 -44.35 2.14 -0.94
CA GLY A 201 -43.94 3.01 0.16
C GLY A 201 -43.51 2.25 1.41
N THR A 202 -44.16 1.12 1.72
CA THR A 202 -43.78 0.27 2.86
C THR A 202 -42.46 -0.48 2.61
N ILE A 203 -42.20 -0.90 1.37
CA ILE A 203 -40.93 -1.54 0.98
C ILE A 203 -39.76 -0.55 1.15
N ALA A 204 -39.92 0.71 0.73
CA ALA A 204 -38.88 1.73 0.86
C ALA A 204 -38.53 2.06 2.33
N LEU A 205 -39.55 2.11 3.20
CA LEU A 205 -39.33 2.32 4.64
C LEU A 205 -38.62 1.13 5.29
N GLN A 206 -39.01 -0.10 4.95
CA GLN A 206 -38.36 -1.32 5.44
C GLN A 206 -36.91 -1.46 4.92
N ASP A 207 -36.65 -1.02 3.68
CA ASP A 207 -35.30 -0.99 3.12
C ASP A 207 -34.40 0.01 3.86
N ALA A 208 -34.92 1.19 4.21
CA ALA A 208 -34.20 2.17 5.02
C ALA A 208 -33.86 1.64 6.43
N ASP A 209 -34.82 1.03 7.12
CA ASP A 209 -34.59 0.42 8.44
C ASP A 209 -33.57 -0.72 8.40
N ALA A 210 -33.57 -1.49 7.30
CA ALA A 210 -32.60 -2.56 7.07
C ALA A 210 -31.20 -2.02 6.73
N GLU A 211 -31.10 -0.90 6.01
CA GLU A 211 -29.82 -0.22 5.76
C GLU A 211 -29.21 0.32 7.06
N VAL A 212 -30.04 0.89 7.95
CA VAL A 212 -29.62 1.33 9.28
C VAL A 212 -29.13 0.15 10.13
N SER A 213 -29.84 -0.97 10.09
CA SER A 213 -29.45 -2.19 10.83
C SER A 213 -28.17 -2.83 10.28
N ALA A 214 -27.97 -2.81 8.96
CA ALA A 214 -26.73 -3.25 8.32
C ALA A 214 -25.56 -2.29 8.65
N ALA A 215 -25.81 -0.98 8.71
CA ALA A 215 -24.85 0.01 9.15
C ALA A 215 -24.45 -0.19 10.62
N ALA A 216 -25.39 -0.55 11.49
CA ALA A 216 -25.12 -0.88 12.89
C ALA A 216 -24.25 -2.15 13.02
N ARG A 217 -24.51 -3.20 12.24
CA ARG A 217 -23.65 -4.40 12.20
C ARG A 217 -22.26 -4.08 11.65
N LYS A 218 -22.17 -3.22 10.63
CA LYS A 218 -20.89 -2.71 10.10
C LYS A 218 -20.12 -1.92 11.16
N ALA A 219 -20.79 -1.07 11.94
CA ALA A 219 -20.19 -0.32 13.03
C ALA A 219 -19.71 -1.23 14.17
N ALA A 220 -20.49 -2.24 14.55
CA ALA A 220 -20.11 -3.24 15.54
C ALA A 220 -18.86 -4.03 15.10
N TYR A 221 -18.80 -4.44 13.83
CA TYR A 221 -17.61 -5.11 13.27
C TYR A 221 -16.37 -4.21 13.29
N VAL A 222 -16.51 -2.93 12.93
CA VAL A 222 -15.40 -1.97 13.01
C VAL A 222 -14.91 -1.81 14.45
N ALA A 223 -15.82 -1.79 15.43
CA ALA A 223 -15.48 -1.75 16.85
C ALA A 223 -14.80 -3.04 17.33
N GLU A 224 -15.22 -4.22 16.88
CA GLU A 224 -14.58 -5.50 17.20
C GLU A 224 -13.16 -5.59 16.62
N GLU A 225 -12.94 -5.14 15.38
CA GLU A 225 -11.60 -5.07 14.77
C GLU A 225 -10.69 -4.11 15.54
N GLN A 226 -11.20 -2.95 15.96
CA GLN A 226 -10.45 -2.01 16.81
C GLN A 226 -10.04 -2.67 18.14
N GLN A 227 -10.94 -3.40 18.79
CA GLN A 227 -10.63 -4.16 20.01
C GLN A 227 -9.62 -5.29 19.78
N HIS A 228 -9.65 -5.95 18.62
CA HIS A 228 -8.67 -6.99 18.27
C HIS A 228 -7.27 -6.42 18.03
N VAL A 229 -7.19 -5.22 17.44
CA VAL A 229 -5.94 -4.46 17.30
C VAL A 229 -5.41 -4.03 18.68
N GLU A 230 -6.27 -3.49 19.55
CA GLU A 230 -5.91 -3.13 20.93
C GLU A 230 -5.42 -4.32 21.75
N LYS A 231 -6.14 -5.46 21.73
CA LYS A 231 -5.71 -6.69 22.42
C LYS A 231 -4.39 -7.24 21.89
N ARG A 232 -4.09 -7.04 20.59
CA ARG A 232 -2.78 -7.39 20.01
C ARG A 232 -1.68 -6.44 20.49
N ALA A 233 -1.98 -5.15 20.65
CA ALA A 233 -1.08 -4.16 21.23
C ALA A 233 -0.79 -4.44 22.72
N ASP A 234 -1.81 -4.84 23.50
CA ASP A 234 -1.61 -5.22 24.91
C ASP A 234 -0.78 -6.50 25.06
N LYS A 235 -0.99 -7.47 24.17
CA LYS A 235 -0.23 -8.72 24.16
C LYS A 235 1.23 -8.49 23.76
N SER A 236 1.51 -7.55 22.86
CA SER A 236 2.89 -7.16 22.52
C SER A 236 3.55 -6.38 23.67
N ALA A 237 2.81 -5.49 24.34
CA ALA A 237 3.29 -4.77 25.52
C ALA A 237 3.62 -5.69 26.71
N SER A 238 2.80 -6.71 26.97
CA SER A 238 3.03 -7.73 28.00
C SER A 238 4.25 -8.61 27.69
N ARG A 239 4.46 -8.95 26.41
CA ARG A 239 5.64 -9.72 25.96
C ARG A 239 6.94 -8.93 26.14
N ASN A 240 6.93 -7.62 25.89
CA ASN A 240 8.08 -6.73 26.12
C ASN A 240 8.37 -6.50 27.62
N LYS A 241 7.35 -6.40 28.47
CA LYS A 241 7.55 -6.33 29.93
C LYS A 241 8.16 -7.64 30.48
N SER A 242 7.76 -8.78 29.92
CA SER A 242 8.27 -10.10 30.30
C SER A 242 9.70 -10.37 29.81
N SER A 243 10.15 -9.69 28.73
CA SER A 243 11.56 -9.77 28.29
C SER A 243 12.46 -8.81 29.08
N ALA A 244 11.94 -7.67 29.52
CA ALA A 244 12.67 -6.73 30.39
C ALA A 244 12.90 -7.31 31.80
N ALA A 245 11.95 -8.07 32.34
CA ALA A 245 12.06 -8.68 33.68
C ALA A 245 12.99 -9.92 33.76
N ARG A 246 13.61 -10.36 32.66
CA ARG A 246 14.52 -11.53 32.64
C ARG A 246 16.02 -11.17 32.67
N TYR A 247 16.38 -9.89 32.75
CA TYR A 247 17.78 -9.45 32.71
C TYR A 247 18.33 -8.84 34.00
N ASP A 248 17.61 -8.92 35.12
CA ASP A 248 18.13 -8.50 36.43
C ASP A 248 18.40 -9.71 37.31
N THR A 249 19.57 -10.35 37.12
CA THR A 249 20.26 -11.09 38.19
C THR A 249 21.77 -11.03 37.93
N GLU A 250 22.49 -10.68 39.00
CA GLU A 250 23.83 -10.10 39.10
C GLU A 250 24.99 -11.13 39.00
N PRO A 251 26.30 -10.79 39.22
CA PRO A 251 27.33 -10.77 38.17
C PRO A 251 28.48 -11.80 38.36
N ASP A 252 29.50 -11.66 37.50
CA ASP A 252 30.85 -12.26 37.52
C ASP A 252 31.08 -13.67 36.94
N SER A 253 31.73 -13.72 35.78
CA SER A 253 33.09 -14.27 35.65
C SER A 253 33.56 -14.30 34.19
N ALA A 254 34.84 -14.00 34.01
CA ALA A 254 35.53 -13.84 32.74
C ALA A 254 35.40 -15.05 31.79
N SER A 255 35.02 -14.78 30.54
CA SER A 255 35.28 -15.67 29.41
C SER A 255 35.18 -14.90 28.09
N LYS A 256 36.16 -15.13 27.21
CA LYS A 256 36.42 -14.46 25.93
C LYS A 256 35.18 -14.49 25.02
N THR A 257 34.59 -13.34 24.74
CA THR A 257 33.44 -13.19 23.84
C THR A 257 33.89 -13.03 22.39
N THR A 258 33.60 -14.05 21.57
CA THR A 258 33.38 -13.84 20.13
C THR A 258 32.15 -12.94 19.94
N PRO A 259 32.23 -11.91 19.10
CA PRO A 259 31.12 -10.98 18.90
C PRO A 259 29.89 -11.71 18.36
N THR A 260 28.74 -11.42 18.95
CA THR A 260 27.46 -12.01 18.55
C THR A 260 27.04 -11.53 17.14
N PRO A 261 26.21 -12.28 16.39
CA PRO A 261 25.75 -11.85 15.06
C PRO A 261 25.06 -10.48 15.05
N LEU A 262 24.48 -10.06 16.18
CA LEU A 262 23.85 -8.74 16.33
C LEU A 262 24.91 -7.63 16.42
N GLU A 263 25.98 -7.84 17.18
CA GLU A 263 27.10 -6.88 17.28
C GLU A 263 27.86 -6.76 15.95
N HIS A 264 27.97 -7.86 15.20
CA HIS A 264 28.54 -7.83 13.85
C HIS A 264 27.67 -7.00 12.89
N PHE A 265 26.35 -7.12 12.98
CA PHE A 265 25.40 -6.35 12.18
C PHE A 265 25.40 -4.86 12.56
N GLU A 266 25.43 -4.53 13.85
CA GLU A 266 25.53 -3.15 14.32
C GLU A 266 26.86 -2.50 13.92
N THR A 267 27.96 -3.25 13.97
CA THR A 267 29.27 -2.78 13.50
C THR A 267 29.26 -2.54 11.98
N GLN A 268 28.68 -3.45 11.18
CA GLN A 268 28.52 -3.24 9.74
C GLN A 268 27.64 -2.03 9.42
N CYS A 269 26.55 -1.84 10.16
CA CYS A 269 25.67 -0.69 10.00
C CYS A 269 26.36 0.63 10.38
N SER A 270 27.23 0.64 11.40
CA SER A 270 28.04 1.81 11.76
C SER A 270 29.03 2.19 10.65
N VAL A 271 29.71 1.19 10.07
CA VAL A 271 30.66 1.40 8.97
C VAL A 271 29.96 1.94 7.72
N LEU A 272 28.80 1.40 7.36
CA LEU A 272 28.02 1.88 6.22
C LEU A 272 27.49 3.31 6.44
N ARG A 273 27.19 3.72 7.68
CA ARG A 273 26.78 5.09 7.99
C ARG A 273 27.94 6.08 7.86
N SER A 274 29.15 5.72 8.31
CA SER A 274 30.33 6.57 8.12
C SER A 274 30.70 6.72 6.65
N GLU A 275 30.68 5.63 5.87
CA GLU A 275 30.96 5.67 4.43
C GLU A 275 29.93 6.52 3.67
N ASN A 276 28.64 6.41 4.02
CA ASN A 276 27.61 7.28 3.44
C ASN A 276 27.78 8.75 3.83
N GLY A 277 28.24 9.04 5.05
CA GLY A 277 28.58 10.40 5.48
C GLY A 277 29.72 11.00 4.65
N GLU A 278 30.79 10.23 4.44
CA GLU A 278 31.93 10.62 3.60
C GLU A 278 31.54 10.81 2.13
N LEU A 279 30.71 9.92 1.57
CA LEU A 279 30.19 10.06 0.21
C LEU A 279 29.31 11.30 0.06
N ARG A 280 28.45 11.61 1.04
CA ARG A 280 27.64 12.84 1.04
C ARG A 280 28.50 14.09 1.15
N ALA A 281 29.55 14.08 1.98
CA ALA A 281 30.50 15.18 2.07
C ALA A 281 31.31 15.36 0.79
N ALA A 282 31.75 14.27 0.16
CA ALA A 282 32.45 14.30 -1.13
C ALA A 282 31.54 14.77 -2.28
N LEU A 283 30.26 14.37 -2.28
CA LEU A 283 29.27 14.84 -3.24
C LEU A 283 28.96 16.32 -3.03
N ALA A 284 28.77 16.77 -1.79
CA ALA A 284 28.57 18.16 -1.45
C ALA A 284 29.78 19.03 -1.83
N SER A 285 31.00 18.54 -1.62
CA SER A 285 32.24 19.19 -2.06
C SER A 285 32.34 19.26 -3.60
N LYS A 286 31.98 18.18 -4.31
CA LYS A 286 31.91 18.18 -5.78
C LYS A 286 30.84 19.12 -6.32
N LEU A 287 29.67 19.19 -5.68
CA LEU A 287 28.58 20.11 -6.02
C LEU A 287 28.96 21.57 -5.73
N ALA A 288 29.66 21.84 -4.62
CA ALA A 288 30.19 23.17 -4.30
C ALA A 288 31.30 23.60 -5.28
N GLY A 289 32.02 22.65 -5.88
CA GLY A 289 33.03 22.90 -6.92
C GLY A 289 32.49 23.07 -8.34
N VAL A 290 31.21 22.78 -8.59
CA VAL A 290 30.56 23.14 -9.86
C VAL A 290 30.13 24.60 -9.75
N SER A 291 31.05 25.52 -10.03
CA SER A 291 30.72 26.95 -10.08
C SER A 291 29.51 27.19 -10.98
N ASN A 292 28.54 27.96 -10.49
CA ASN A 292 27.36 28.39 -11.24
C ASN A 292 27.71 28.92 -12.64
N GLU A 293 28.90 29.49 -12.83
CA GLU A 293 29.45 29.92 -14.11
C GLU A 293 29.54 28.81 -15.19
N ARG A 294 29.87 27.56 -14.82
CA ARG A 294 30.00 26.45 -15.77
C ARG A 294 28.62 25.97 -16.25
N LEU A 295 27.64 25.96 -15.35
CA LEU A 295 26.23 25.68 -15.66
C LEU A 295 25.60 26.80 -16.50
N VAL A 296 25.84 28.05 -16.13
CA VAL A 296 25.37 29.23 -16.88
C VAL A 296 26.01 29.31 -18.26
N GLY A 297 27.30 28.98 -18.38
CA GLY A 297 28.01 28.89 -19.66
C GLY A 297 27.47 27.79 -20.58
N GLU A 298 27.13 26.61 -20.03
CA GLU A 298 26.54 25.50 -20.78
C GLU A 298 25.10 25.82 -21.23
N LEU A 299 24.31 26.47 -20.37
CA LEU A 299 22.96 26.95 -20.70
C LEU A 299 22.98 28.00 -21.81
N LYS A 300 23.93 28.96 -21.77
CA LYS A 300 24.12 29.96 -22.83
C LYS A 300 24.55 29.35 -24.17
N ARG A 301 25.32 28.25 -24.17
CA ARG A 301 25.74 27.55 -25.38
C ARG A 301 24.63 26.73 -26.05
N ARG A 302 23.71 26.15 -25.27
CA ARG A 302 22.66 25.25 -25.79
C ARG A 302 21.37 25.94 -26.24
N LEU A 303 21.17 27.23 -25.92
CA LEU A 303 19.96 27.98 -26.25
C LEU A 303 20.29 29.18 -27.16
N PRO A 304 20.37 29.01 -28.50
CA PRO A 304 20.50 30.15 -29.39
C PRO A 304 19.12 30.80 -29.67
N ALA A 305 19.13 32.15 -29.69
CA ALA A 305 18.10 33.08 -30.13
C ALA A 305 17.05 33.57 -29.09
N ARG A 306 17.22 34.86 -28.73
CA ARG A 306 16.34 35.94 -28.20
C ARG A 306 15.07 35.65 -27.39
N LYS A 307 14.37 34.52 -27.53
CA LYS A 307 13.12 34.25 -26.79
C LYS A 307 13.33 33.83 -25.33
N HIS A 308 14.51 33.32 -24.98
CA HIS A 308 14.78 32.80 -23.63
C HIS A 308 15.78 33.63 -22.82
N GLN A 309 16.31 34.72 -23.40
CA GLN A 309 17.23 35.64 -22.72
C GLN A 309 16.70 36.19 -21.37
N PRO A 310 15.42 36.64 -21.25
CA PRO A 310 14.94 37.15 -19.97
C PRO A 310 14.82 36.06 -18.89
N ALA A 311 14.53 34.81 -19.28
CA ALA A 311 14.48 33.68 -18.34
C ALA A 311 15.88 33.30 -17.85
N ILE A 312 16.88 33.31 -18.74
CA ILE A 312 18.28 33.05 -18.39
C ILE A 312 18.82 34.14 -17.45
N GLU A 313 18.50 35.42 -17.71
CA GLU A 313 18.89 36.54 -16.84
C GLU A 313 18.19 36.52 -15.48
N THR A 314 16.93 36.07 -15.42
CA THR A 314 16.19 35.91 -14.15
C THR A 314 16.80 34.81 -13.29
N ILE A 315 17.16 33.66 -13.90
CA ILE A 315 17.82 32.56 -13.20
C ILE A 315 19.23 32.95 -12.75
N ALA A 316 19.99 33.65 -13.59
CA ALA A 316 21.32 34.15 -13.21
C ALA A 316 21.26 35.13 -12.02
N ARG A 317 20.27 36.05 -12.02
CA ARG A 317 20.08 37.01 -10.92
C ARG A 317 19.65 36.33 -9.61
N ALA A 318 18.89 35.25 -9.69
CA ALA A 318 18.51 34.45 -8.52
C ALA A 318 19.69 33.65 -7.94
N LEU A 319 20.64 33.25 -8.78
CA LEU A 319 21.85 32.52 -8.37
C LEU A 319 22.96 33.44 -7.83
N ASP A 320 22.99 34.72 -8.22
CA ASP A 320 23.93 35.73 -7.73
C ASP A 320 23.44 36.52 -6.50
N ALA A 321 22.20 36.32 -6.05
CA ALA A 321 21.67 37.02 -4.88
C ALA A 321 22.26 36.44 -3.57
N PRO A 322 23.04 37.20 -2.79
CA PRO A 322 23.51 36.75 -1.49
C PRO A 322 22.30 36.56 -0.55
N GLY A 323 22.23 35.38 0.06
CA GLY A 323 21.04 34.87 0.75
C GLY A 323 20.28 35.87 1.61
N GLN A 324 19.02 36.11 1.24
CA GLN A 324 17.97 36.53 2.15
C GLN A 324 16.81 35.56 2.04
N HIS A 325 16.79 34.59 2.96
CA HIS A 325 15.58 33.86 3.31
C HIS A 325 14.61 34.84 3.96
N ASN A 326 13.53 35.18 3.25
CA ASN A 326 12.25 35.55 3.86
C ASN A 326 11.16 35.04 2.90
N GLY A 327 10.41 34.03 3.35
CA GLY A 327 9.28 33.49 2.63
C GLY A 327 8.13 34.49 2.57
N PRO A 328 7.29 34.47 1.51
CA PRO A 328 6.13 35.33 1.46
C PRO A 328 5.04 34.85 2.44
N THR A 329 4.76 35.67 3.44
CA THR A 329 3.51 35.66 4.21
C THR A 329 2.36 35.96 3.26
N LEU A 330 1.42 35.02 3.12
CA LEU A 330 0.15 35.25 2.44
C LEU A 330 -0.84 35.79 3.47
N ASP A 331 -0.99 37.12 3.51
CA ASP A 331 -2.13 37.78 4.14
C ASP A 331 -3.35 37.62 3.21
N LEU A 332 -4.27 36.75 3.62
CA LEU A 332 -5.63 36.68 3.06
C LEU A 332 -6.53 37.55 3.95
N GLU A 333 -6.64 38.83 3.60
CA GLU A 333 -7.74 39.65 4.09
C GLU A 333 -9.05 39.16 3.47
N ALA A 334 -10.00 38.87 4.34
CA ALA A 334 -11.37 38.51 4.03
C ALA A 334 -12.18 39.79 3.86
N ASP A 335 -12.84 39.95 2.70
CA ASP A 335 -13.90 40.93 2.54
C ASP A 335 -15.30 40.28 2.60
N PRO A 336 -16.29 40.98 3.18
CA PRO A 336 -17.50 40.37 3.72
C PRO A 336 -18.66 40.26 2.73
N ILE A 337 -19.53 39.31 3.08
CA ILE A 337 -20.86 39.01 2.58
C ILE A 337 -21.72 40.28 2.49
N THR A 338 -22.28 40.55 1.30
CA THR A 338 -23.48 41.39 1.14
C THR A 338 -24.69 40.50 0.89
N ASP A 339 -25.57 40.46 1.90
CA ASP A 339 -26.98 40.11 1.78
C ASP A 339 -27.78 41.24 1.11
N ASN A 340 -29.04 40.91 0.77
CA ASN A 340 -30.13 41.67 0.12
C ASN A 340 -30.17 41.57 -1.42
N GLU A 341 -31.30 41.27 -2.07
CA GLU A 341 -32.68 41.60 -1.70
C GLU A 341 -33.71 40.72 -2.45
N MET A 342 -34.80 40.37 -1.76
CA MET A 342 -36.07 39.91 -2.33
C MET A 342 -36.68 40.99 -3.24
N THR A 343 -37.26 40.63 -4.39
CA THR A 343 -38.68 40.93 -4.77
C THR A 343 -39.02 40.58 -6.23
N LYS A 344 -40.21 39.96 -6.41
CA LYS A 344 -41.18 40.07 -7.53
C LYS A 344 -40.66 39.72 -8.95
N HIS A 345 -41.21 38.75 -9.67
CA HIS A 345 -42.60 38.61 -10.10
C HIS A 345 -42.92 37.19 -10.54
#